data_AF-A0AA90ZBB3-F1
#
_entry.id   AF-A0AA90ZBB3-F1
#
_cell.length_a   1.000
_cell.length_b   1.000
_cell.length_c   1.000
_cell.angle_alpha   90.00
_cell.angle_beta   90.00
_cell.angle_gamma   90.00
#
_symmetry.space_group_name_H-M   'P 1'
#
loop_
_entity.id
_entity.type
_entity.pdbx_description
1 polymer ?
#
loop_
_entity_poly.entity_id
_entity_poly.type
_entity_poly.pdbx_seq_one_letter_code
_entity_poly.pdbx_strand_id
1 'polypeptide(L)'
;MTDVTEQARGRDNFDDLLDRLRLDINAVMRLAKSSPEYNSRLLAKVVKSTDLEVRSFNALVSSATKTSVKGLFLVASGEFILSGFLIFIGLGSMIPAFFVYNNPRFILRYFYTALSTINLNSFELTVVSVLAFILAILLLFSAFVVIRMASEALKNAGLTVG
;
A
#
# COMPACT_ATOMS: atom_id res chain seq x y z
N MET A 1 -36.40 -25.62 36.87
CA MET A 1 -35.17 -24.84 37.15
C MET A 1 -33.94 -25.58 36.62
N THR A 2 -34.06 -26.17 35.43
CA THR A 2 -33.11 -27.15 34.84
C THR A 2 -32.61 -26.71 33.45
N ASP A 3 -33.24 -25.69 32.86
CA ASP A 3 -32.99 -25.22 31.49
C ASP A 3 -31.80 -24.23 31.41
N VAL A 4 -31.55 -23.46 32.48
CA VAL A 4 -30.46 -22.46 32.52
C VAL A 4 -29.07 -23.10 32.55
N THR A 5 -28.93 -24.26 33.19
CA THR A 5 -27.65 -24.99 33.32
C THR A 5 -27.23 -25.72 32.05
N GLU A 6 -28.18 -26.08 31.18
CA GLU A 6 -27.90 -26.80 29.93
C GLU A 6 -27.50 -25.83 28.81
N GLN A 7 -28.15 -24.66 28.74
CA GLN A 7 -27.78 -23.59 27.82
C GLN A 7 -26.41 -22.95 28.14
N ALA A 8 -26.03 -22.87 29.42
CA ALA A 8 -24.70 -22.39 29.82
C ALA A 8 -23.59 -23.37 29.37
N ARG A 9 -23.75 -24.67 29.62
CA ARG A 9 -22.80 -25.71 29.17
C ARG A 9 -22.66 -25.79 27.65
N GLY A 10 -23.75 -25.58 26.90
CA GLY A 10 -23.71 -25.57 25.44
C GLY A 10 -22.96 -24.35 24.87
N ARG A 11 -23.02 -23.21 25.56
CA ARG A 11 -22.33 -21.98 25.18
C ARG A 11 -20.83 -22.09 25.43
N ASP A 12 -20.45 -22.60 26.61
CA ASP A 12 -19.05 -22.84 26.98
C ASP A 12 -18.36 -23.82 26.01
N ASN A 13 -19.06 -24.89 25.60
CA ASN A 13 -18.55 -25.85 24.61
C ASN A 13 -18.37 -25.25 23.20
N PHE A 14 -19.21 -24.29 22.81
CA PHE A 14 -19.10 -23.64 21.50
C PHE A 14 -17.95 -22.64 21.47
N ASP A 15 -17.76 -21.89 22.56
CA ASP A 15 -16.64 -20.96 22.70
C ASP A 15 -15.30 -21.72 22.71
N ASP A 16 -15.22 -22.87 23.39
CA ASP A 16 -14.05 -23.76 23.33
C ASP A 16 -13.77 -24.27 21.91
N LEU A 17 -14.81 -24.59 21.13
CA LEU A 17 -14.67 -24.98 19.73
C LEU A 17 -14.16 -23.83 18.86
N LEU A 18 -14.64 -22.60 19.09
CA LEU A 18 -14.16 -21.41 18.39
C LEU A 18 -12.69 -21.11 18.71
N ASP A 19 -12.28 -21.26 19.96
CA ASP A 19 -10.89 -21.04 20.36
C ASP A 19 -9.94 -22.08 19.76
N ARG A 20 -10.35 -23.36 19.70
CA ARG A 20 -9.60 -24.39 18.98
C ARG A 20 -9.51 -24.10 17.49
N LEU A 21 -10.64 -23.76 16.86
CA LEU A 21 -10.68 -23.39 15.44
C LEU A 21 -9.75 -22.21 15.15
N ARG A 22 -9.74 -21.19 16.01
CA ARG A 22 -8.84 -20.04 15.90
C ARG A 22 -7.36 -20.46 15.97
N LEU A 23 -7.03 -21.39 16.87
CA LEU A 23 -5.67 -21.88 17.05
C LEU A 23 -5.21 -22.72 15.84
N ASP A 24 -6.09 -23.56 15.32
CA ASP A 24 -5.86 -24.38 14.12
C ASP A 24 -5.68 -23.52 12.87
N ILE A 25 -6.53 -22.51 12.67
CA ILE A 25 -6.39 -21.54 11.57
C ILE A 25 -5.01 -20.88 11.66
N ASN A 26 -4.58 -20.45 12.85
CA ASN A 26 -3.25 -19.84 13.03
C ASN A 26 -2.10 -20.80 12.69
N ALA A 27 -2.20 -22.07 13.12
CA ALA A 27 -1.19 -23.08 12.82
C ALA A 27 -1.09 -23.33 11.31
N VAL A 28 -2.23 -23.54 10.65
CA VAL A 28 -2.30 -23.77 9.20
C VAL A 28 -1.80 -22.55 8.42
N MET A 29 -2.15 -21.33 8.83
CA MET A 29 -1.66 -20.10 8.18
C MET A 29 -0.15 -19.92 8.34
N ARG A 30 0.44 -20.30 9.46
CA ARG A 30 1.91 -20.29 9.64
C ARG A 30 2.59 -21.27 8.68
N LEU A 31 2.05 -22.48 8.55
CA LEU A 31 2.57 -23.50 7.62
C LEU A 31 2.42 -23.08 6.15
N ALA A 32 1.29 -22.48 5.79
CA ALA A 32 1.06 -21.96 4.45
C ALA A 32 2.03 -20.82 4.09
N LYS A 33 2.42 -19.98 5.06
CA LYS A 33 3.44 -18.94 4.85
C LYS A 33 4.85 -19.50 4.71
N SER A 34 5.15 -20.65 5.31
CA SER A 34 6.50 -21.23 5.26
C SER A 34 6.81 -21.99 3.97
N SER A 35 5.80 -22.47 3.22
CA SER A 35 6.03 -23.19 1.95
C SER A 35 4.93 -22.93 0.92
N PRO A 36 5.29 -22.68 -0.36
CA PRO A 36 4.34 -22.58 -1.46
C PRO A 36 3.44 -23.82 -1.62
N GLU A 37 3.94 -25.01 -1.26
CA GLU A 37 3.19 -26.26 -1.36
C GLU A 37 2.04 -26.33 -0.34
N TYR A 38 2.27 -25.88 0.90
CA TYR A 38 1.20 -25.84 1.90
C TYR A 38 0.16 -24.77 1.57
N ASN A 39 0.58 -23.66 0.98
CA ASN A 39 -0.34 -22.64 0.48
C ASN A 39 -1.25 -23.18 -0.65
N SER A 40 -0.70 -23.90 -1.62
CA SER A 40 -1.50 -24.46 -2.72
C SER A 40 -2.50 -25.52 -2.21
N ARG A 41 -2.11 -26.34 -1.24
CA ARG A 41 -3.00 -27.30 -0.56
C ARG A 41 -4.12 -26.62 0.22
N LEU A 42 -3.82 -25.53 0.93
CA LEU A 42 -4.82 -24.71 1.63
C LEU A 42 -5.84 -24.12 0.66
N LEU A 43 -5.37 -23.53 -0.44
CA LEU A 43 -6.25 -22.98 -1.48
C LEU A 43 -7.14 -24.05 -2.10
N ALA A 44 -6.63 -25.25 -2.35
CA ALA A 44 -7.41 -26.35 -2.89
C ALA A 44 -8.49 -26.85 -1.91
N LYS A 45 -8.16 -27.02 -0.63
CA LYS A 45 -9.05 -27.61 0.37
C LYS A 45 -10.05 -26.63 0.99
N VAL A 46 -9.70 -25.35 1.11
CA VAL A 46 -10.53 -24.35 1.80
C VAL A 46 -11.17 -23.40 0.78
N VAL A 47 -10.38 -22.77 -0.07
CA VAL A 47 -10.88 -21.73 -0.99
C VAL A 47 -11.63 -22.33 -2.18
N LYS A 48 -11.12 -23.43 -2.76
CA LYS A 48 -11.73 -24.15 -3.88
C LYS A 48 -12.52 -25.39 -3.43
N SER A 49 -12.90 -25.44 -2.15
CA SER A 49 -13.64 -26.57 -1.61
C SER A 49 -14.97 -26.77 -2.35
N THR A 50 -15.31 -28.02 -2.68
CA THR A 50 -16.62 -28.41 -3.20
C THR A 50 -17.66 -28.57 -2.08
N ASP A 51 -17.20 -28.62 -0.83
CA ASP A 51 -18.05 -28.75 0.35
C ASP A 51 -18.89 -27.49 0.59
N LEU A 52 -20.21 -27.67 0.71
CA LEU A 52 -21.16 -26.58 0.88
C LEU A 52 -20.98 -25.86 2.23
N GLU A 53 -20.66 -26.58 3.30
CA GLU A 53 -20.50 -26.00 4.65
C GLU A 53 -19.23 -25.16 4.70
N VAL A 54 -18.13 -25.65 4.13
CA VAL A 54 -16.87 -24.91 4.02
C VAL A 54 -17.03 -23.66 3.17
N ARG A 55 -17.76 -23.75 2.04
CA ARG A 55 -18.08 -22.59 1.21
C ARG A 55 -18.93 -21.57 1.94
N SER A 56 -19.93 -22.02 2.68
CA SER A 56 -20.83 -21.15 3.46
C SER A 56 -20.08 -20.45 4.59
N PHE A 57 -19.20 -21.18 5.30
CA PHE A 57 -18.30 -20.62 6.31
C PHE A 57 -17.39 -19.53 5.70
N ASN A 58 -16.72 -19.82 4.58
CA ASN A 58 -15.88 -18.83 3.92
C ASN A 58 -16.65 -17.58 3.47
N ALA A 59 -17.87 -17.75 2.96
CA ALA A 59 -18.73 -16.64 2.57
C ALA A 59 -19.12 -15.78 3.79
N LEU A 60 -19.42 -16.42 4.93
CA LEU A 60 -19.79 -15.76 6.17
C LEU A 60 -18.61 -14.94 6.72
N VAL A 61 -17.41 -15.54 6.80
CA VAL A 61 -16.18 -14.84 7.23
C VAL A 61 -15.81 -13.69 6.29
N SER A 62 -15.94 -13.90 4.97
CA SER A 62 -15.65 -12.87 3.96
C SER A 62 -16.68 -11.72 3.98
N SER A 63 -17.93 -12.00 4.34
CA SER A 63 -18.98 -10.98 4.44
C SER A 63 -18.79 -10.06 5.64
N ALA A 64 -18.29 -10.58 6.76
CA ALA A 64 -18.00 -9.81 7.98
C ALA A 64 -16.78 -8.88 7.81
N THR A 65 -15.88 -9.19 6.87
CA THR A 65 -14.66 -8.42 6.57
C THR A 65 -14.84 -7.39 5.46
N LYS A 66 -16.05 -7.20 4.92
CA LYS A 66 -16.30 -6.14 3.94
C LYS A 66 -16.21 -4.77 4.61
N THR A 67 -15.01 -4.18 4.55
CA THR A 67 -14.82 -2.73 4.66
C THR A 67 -15.83 -2.04 3.76
N SER A 68 -16.65 -1.15 4.35
CA SER A 68 -17.66 -0.39 3.62
C SER A 68 -17.03 0.23 2.36
N VAL A 69 -17.57 -0.13 1.19
CA VAL A 69 -17.11 0.37 -0.13
C VAL A 69 -17.03 1.90 -0.15
N LYS A 70 -17.90 2.57 0.61
CA LYS A 70 -17.88 4.04 0.78
C LYS A 70 -16.64 4.53 1.54
N GLY A 71 -16.20 3.81 2.56
CA GLY A 71 -14.99 4.13 3.32
C GLY A 71 -13.73 3.92 2.48
N LEU A 72 -13.69 2.84 1.69
CA LEU A 72 -12.56 2.58 0.78
C LEU A 72 -12.49 3.63 -0.35
N PHE A 73 -13.63 4.03 -0.90
CA PHE A 73 -13.71 5.09 -1.92
C PHE A 73 -13.27 6.46 -1.38
N LEU A 74 -13.66 6.79 -0.15
CA LEU A 74 -13.24 8.02 0.52
C LEU A 74 -11.72 8.05 0.73
N VAL A 75 -11.12 6.94 1.16
CA VAL A 75 -9.66 6.82 1.33
C VAL A 75 -8.94 6.93 -0.02
N ALA A 76 -9.37 6.16 -1.02
CA ALA A 76 -8.76 6.17 -2.34
C ALA A 76 -8.85 7.54 -3.03
N SER A 77 -9.97 8.24 -2.90
CA SER A 77 -10.11 9.61 -3.44
C SER A 77 -9.17 10.61 -2.75
N GLY A 78 -8.98 10.49 -1.43
CA GLY A 78 -8.02 11.31 -0.68
C GLY A 78 -6.57 11.08 -1.14
N GLU A 79 -6.18 9.83 -1.38
CA GLU A 79 -4.85 9.48 -1.88
C GLU A 79 -4.60 9.95 -3.33
N PHE A 80 -5.63 9.91 -4.18
CA PHE A 80 -5.56 10.47 -5.54
C PHE A 80 -5.36 11.99 -5.52
N ILE A 81 -6.11 12.71 -4.69
CA ILE A 81 -5.98 14.16 -4.53
C ILE A 81 -4.57 14.50 -4.01
N LEU A 82 -4.10 13.80 -2.98
CA LEU A 82 -2.76 14.00 -2.41
C LEU A 82 -1.66 13.74 -3.44
N SER A 83 -1.77 12.65 -4.21
CA SER A 83 -0.82 12.34 -5.29
C SER A 83 -0.81 13.41 -6.36
N GLY A 84 -1.98 13.95 -6.73
CA GLY A 84 -2.09 15.08 -7.65
C GLY A 84 -1.34 16.32 -7.12
N PHE A 85 -1.55 16.69 -5.85
CA PHE A 85 -0.82 17.80 -5.22
C PHE A 85 0.69 17.59 -5.22
N LEU A 86 1.16 16.40 -4.89
CA LEU A 86 2.58 16.06 -4.89
C LEU A 86 3.19 16.17 -6.29
N ILE A 87 2.48 15.70 -7.32
CA ILE A 87 2.90 15.82 -8.73
C ILE A 87 3.00 17.29 -9.14
N PHE A 88 1.97 18.10 -8.84
CA PHE A 88 1.96 19.51 -9.19
C PHE A 88 3.06 20.31 -8.48
N ILE A 89 3.31 20.04 -7.20
CA ILE A 89 4.40 20.66 -6.43
C ILE A 89 5.76 20.21 -6.99
N GLY A 90 5.92 18.92 -7.28
CA GLY A 90 7.14 18.38 -7.90
C GLY A 90 7.44 19.03 -9.25
N LEU A 91 6.47 19.08 -10.15
CA LEU A 91 6.61 19.75 -11.45
C LEU A 91 6.85 21.26 -11.31
N GLY A 92 6.11 21.94 -10.43
CA GLY A 92 6.28 23.36 -10.17
C GLY A 92 7.68 23.69 -9.64
N SER A 93 8.23 22.83 -8.78
CA SER A 93 9.58 22.97 -8.25
C SER A 93 10.68 22.73 -9.29
N MET A 94 10.39 22.02 -10.39
CA MET A 94 11.33 21.82 -11.50
C MET A 94 11.39 23.03 -12.45
N ILE A 95 10.35 23.87 -12.53
CA ILE A 95 10.31 25.00 -13.48
C ILE A 95 11.51 25.95 -13.30
N PRO A 96 11.88 26.41 -12.08
CA PRO A 96 13.07 27.24 -11.90
C PRO A 96 14.36 26.53 -12.34
N ALA A 97 14.46 25.21 -12.10
CA ALA A 97 15.64 24.42 -12.48
C ALA A 97 15.82 24.31 -14.00
N PHE A 98 14.75 24.32 -14.79
CA PHE A 98 14.86 24.35 -16.26
C PHE A 98 15.08 25.77 -16.81
N PHE A 99 14.44 26.79 -16.23
CA PHE A 99 14.56 28.18 -16.70
C PHE A 99 15.91 28.82 -16.38
N VAL A 100 16.61 28.40 -15.32
CA VAL A 100 17.98 28.85 -15.01
C VAL A 100 18.99 28.41 -16.08
N TYR A 101 18.74 27.32 -16.82
CA TYR A 101 19.69 26.74 -17.78
C TYR A 101 19.31 26.88 -19.25
N ASN A 102 18.24 27.60 -19.59
CA ASN A 102 17.75 27.72 -20.97
C ASN A 102 18.59 28.64 -21.89
N ASN A 103 19.79 29.07 -21.45
CA ASN A 103 20.75 29.76 -22.30
C ASN A 103 21.99 28.86 -22.48
N PRO A 104 22.25 28.32 -23.69
CA PRO A 104 23.40 27.44 -23.95
C PRO A 104 24.75 28.12 -23.67
N ARG A 105 24.78 29.48 -23.65
CA ARG A 105 25.94 30.27 -23.24
C ARG A 105 26.26 30.15 -21.74
N PHE A 106 25.28 29.87 -20.87
CA PHE A 106 25.52 29.64 -19.43
C PHE A 106 26.15 28.27 -19.17
N ILE A 107 25.85 27.24 -19.97
CA ILE A 107 26.48 25.91 -19.84
C ILE A 107 27.96 25.98 -20.22
N LEU A 108 28.29 26.59 -21.37
CA LEU A 108 29.68 26.77 -21.79
C LEU A 108 30.47 27.66 -20.82
N ARG A 109 29.85 28.72 -20.29
CA ARG A 109 30.43 29.57 -19.27
C ARG A 109 30.57 28.85 -17.92
N TYR A 110 29.67 27.93 -17.57
CA TYR A 110 29.78 27.10 -16.37
C TYR A 110 31.02 26.20 -16.44
N PHE A 111 31.28 25.54 -17.57
CA PHE A 111 32.49 24.73 -17.73
C PHE A 111 33.78 25.59 -17.78
N TYR A 112 33.72 26.78 -18.39
CA TYR A 112 34.87 27.70 -18.43
C TYR A 112 35.17 28.39 -17.09
N THR A 113 34.12 28.69 -16.30
CA THR A 113 34.25 29.34 -14.98
C THR A 113 34.53 28.31 -13.88
N ALA A 114 33.99 27.09 -13.98
CA ALA A 114 34.32 25.99 -13.07
C ALA A 114 35.79 25.58 -13.14
N LEU A 115 36.45 25.78 -14.29
CA LEU A 115 37.90 25.60 -14.43
C LEU A 115 38.72 26.78 -13.89
N SER A 116 38.13 27.97 -13.70
CA SER A 116 38.88 29.20 -13.45
C SER A 116 38.54 29.95 -12.16
N THR A 117 37.44 29.66 -11.44
CA THR A 117 37.21 30.23 -10.11
C THR A 117 36.01 29.59 -9.41
N ILE A 118 36.22 29.06 -8.19
CA ILE A 118 35.14 28.69 -7.28
C ILE A 118 34.49 30.00 -6.79
N ASN A 119 33.43 30.42 -7.48
CA ASN A 119 32.62 31.55 -7.06
C ASN A 119 31.51 31.03 -6.12
N LEU A 120 31.57 31.45 -4.85
CA LEU A 120 30.72 30.95 -3.75
C LEU A 120 29.21 31.10 -4.02
N ASN A 121 28.80 32.16 -4.73
CA ASN A 121 27.39 32.39 -5.09
C ASN A 121 26.84 31.34 -6.07
N SER A 122 27.66 30.86 -7.01
CA SER A 122 27.25 29.78 -7.93
C SER A 122 27.21 28.41 -7.25
N PHE A 123 28.00 28.21 -6.20
CA PHE A 123 28.01 26.96 -5.44
C PHE A 123 26.72 26.79 -4.63
N GLU A 124 26.25 27.83 -3.93
CA GLU A 124 24.97 27.79 -3.20
C GLU A 124 23.76 27.54 -4.13
N LEU A 125 23.67 28.26 -5.26
CA LEU A 125 22.59 28.07 -6.24
C LEU A 125 22.57 26.66 -6.86
N THR A 126 23.75 26.07 -7.07
CA THR A 126 23.87 24.70 -7.60
C THR A 126 23.47 23.66 -6.55
N VAL A 127 23.91 23.82 -5.30
CA VAL A 127 23.54 22.91 -4.20
C VAL A 127 22.05 22.95 -3.91
N VAL A 128 21.44 24.14 -3.89
CA VAL A 128 19.98 24.31 -3.69
C VAL A 128 19.20 23.65 -4.83
N SER A 129 19.66 23.79 -6.08
CA SER A 129 19.01 23.20 -7.25
C SER A 129 19.12 21.66 -7.26
N VAL A 130 20.28 21.11 -6.86
CA VAL A 130 20.48 19.66 -6.70
C VAL A 130 19.62 19.10 -5.57
N LEU A 131 19.52 19.80 -4.43
CA LEU A 131 18.64 19.40 -3.33
C LEU A 131 17.17 19.46 -3.71
N ALA A 132 16.73 20.50 -4.43
CA ALA A 132 15.36 20.62 -4.93
C ALA A 132 15.02 19.47 -5.89
N PHE A 133 15.96 19.07 -6.76
CA PHE A 133 15.80 17.94 -7.66
C PHE A 133 15.69 16.60 -6.90
N ILE A 134 16.54 16.37 -5.91
CA ILE A 134 16.48 15.18 -5.05
C ILE A 134 15.13 15.13 -4.30
N LEU A 135 14.69 16.27 -3.77
CA LEU A 135 13.41 16.38 -3.07
C LEU A 135 12.23 16.08 -4.01
N ALA A 136 12.26 16.60 -5.23
CA ALA A 136 11.26 16.31 -6.26
C ALA A 136 11.21 14.82 -6.60
N ILE A 137 12.36 14.15 -6.75
CA ILE A 137 12.43 12.70 -6.96
C ILE A 137 11.82 11.94 -5.77
N LEU A 138 12.15 12.32 -4.53
CA LEU A 138 11.61 11.68 -3.33
C LEU A 138 10.08 11.82 -3.25
N LEU A 139 9.56 13.00 -3.56
CA LEU A 139 8.11 13.25 -3.61
C LEU A 139 7.42 12.38 -4.67
N LEU A 140 8.05 12.26 -5.85
CA LEU A 140 7.54 11.46 -6.96
C LEU A 140 7.55 9.96 -6.61
N PHE A 141 8.61 9.49 -5.95
CA PHE A 141 8.71 8.12 -5.46
C PHE A 141 7.68 7.83 -4.37
N SER A 142 7.48 8.77 -3.44
CA SER A 142 6.45 8.69 -2.41
C SER A 142 5.05 8.61 -3.02
N ALA A 143 4.76 9.41 -4.05
CA ALA A 143 3.49 9.35 -4.76
C ALA A 143 3.28 7.97 -5.43
N PHE A 144 4.31 7.40 -6.04
CA PHE A 144 4.24 6.04 -6.60
C PHE A 144 3.95 4.98 -5.53
N VAL A 145 4.57 5.08 -4.36
CA VAL A 145 4.32 4.16 -3.23
C VAL A 145 2.88 4.29 -2.75
N VAL A 146 2.36 5.51 -2.60
CA VAL A 146 0.96 5.76 -2.20
C VAL A 146 -0.01 5.18 -3.23
N ILE A 147 0.20 5.43 -4.54
CA ILE A 147 -0.63 4.87 -5.61
C ILE A 147 -0.60 3.34 -5.58
N ARG A 148 0.56 2.75 -5.33
CA ARG A 148 0.71 1.29 -5.22
C ARG A 148 -0.05 0.75 -4.02
N MET A 149 0.06 1.39 -2.86
CA MET A 149 -0.69 1.01 -1.65
C MET A 149 -2.21 1.13 -1.88
N ALA A 150 -2.65 2.22 -2.51
CA ALA A 150 -4.05 2.42 -2.91
C ALA A 150 -4.54 1.30 -3.83
N SER A 151 -3.75 0.96 -4.86
CA SER A 151 -4.05 -0.09 -5.83
C SER A 151 -4.09 -1.48 -5.17
N GLU A 152 -3.16 -1.78 -4.28
CA GLU A 152 -3.17 -3.04 -3.51
C GLU A 152 -4.38 -3.11 -2.57
N ALA A 153 -4.76 -2.00 -1.92
CA ALA A 153 -5.96 -1.92 -1.09
C ALA A 153 -7.26 -2.13 -1.90
N LEU A 154 -7.35 -1.53 -3.09
CA LEU A 154 -8.46 -1.72 -4.04
C LEU A 154 -8.54 -3.16 -4.56
N LYS A 155 -7.40 -3.76 -4.89
CA LYS A 155 -7.30 -5.17 -5.31
C LYS A 155 -7.72 -6.13 -4.20
N ASN A 156 -7.26 -5.88 -2.97
CA ASN A 156 -7.64 -6.67 -1.80
C ASN A 156 -9.13 -6.51 -1.44
N ALA A 157 -9.75 -5.39 -1.81
CA ALA A 157 -11.19 -5.16 -1.67
C ALA A 157 -12.04 -5.79 -2.80
N GLY A 158 -11.43 -6.51 -3.76
CA GLY A 158 -12.13 -7.21 -4.83
C GLY A 158 -12.57 -6.31 -6.00
N LEU A 159 -12.12 -5.05 -6.04
CA LEU A 159 -12.34 -4.13 -7.16
C LEU A 159 -11.18 -4.26 -8.15
N THR A 160 -11.11 -5.38 -8.86
CA THR A 160 -10.28 -5.50 -10.06
C THR A 160 -10.94 -4.70 -11.19
N VAL A 161 -10.38 -3.53 -11.50
CA VAL A 161 -10.53 -2.92 -12.83
C VAL A 161 -9.51 -3.62 -13.72
N GLY A 162 -10.00 -4.34 -14.74
CA GLY A 162 -9.18 -4.97 -15.77
C GLY A 162 -8.54 -3.95 -16.70
#